data_AF-A0A9D5SQM5-F1
#
_entry.id   AF-A0A9D5SQM5-F1
#
_cell.length_a   1.000
_cell.length_b   1.000
_cell.length_c   1.000
_cell.angle_alpha   90.00
_cell.angle_beta   90.00
_cell.angle_gamma   90.00
#
_symmetry.space_group_name_H-M   'P 1'
#
loop_
_entity.id
_entity.type
_entity.pdbx_description
1 polymer ?
#
loop_
_entity_poly.entity_id
_entity_poly.type
_entity_poly.pdbx_seq_one_letter_code
_entity_poly.pdbx_strand_id
1 'polypeptide(L)'
;MRRFLPLVLVCLMLVPLLSLTASATPTLTLQVGTDSTSHAADQPLPAPDAPEGKVFVGWAASGVLLPANAVYSGTEPVTLTALFVGMETEGEVRLGEKKGLRFLTEINKADLQALQAYTTPAYGTLIAPLSYVQAAGGVLTPAALAAAGKSKYLEAKADTFLAETDTVYVLSGSVVSLLAKNYKQSYCGAGYLQISYTNGQTAYVAATPSAAVIPYDTALSAHGDRTETADATHIHQVGDRYSPYTAEELRYFSNILSGCVDLSYWMSSKPITLERADAYHQLPYTATFDNESESVVLTVTAGSDFRFDKHFCQLLLDGYLTSDGWNKLNLTVGEDGRTLAVKYREFTDLE
;
A
#
# COMPACT_ATOMS: atom_id res chain seq x y z
N MET A 1 5.51 39.58 -5.35
CA MET A 1 4.36 38.73 -5.74
C MET A 1 4.88 37.52 -6.49
N ARG A 2 5.15 36.40 -5.79
CA ARG A 2 5.64 35.15 -6.38
C ARG A 2 4.44 34.24 -6.61
N ARG A 3 4.23 33.85 -7.86
CA ARG A 3 3.14 32.96 -8.30
C ARG A 3 3.45 31.54 -7.83
N PHE A 4 2.56 30.96 -7.04
CA PHE A 4 2.45 29.53 -6.81
C PHE A 4 1.95 28.89 -8.12
N LEU A 5 2.70 27.93 -8.66
CA LEU A 5 2.27 27.06 -9.74
C LEU A 5 2.16 25.65 -9.13
N PRO A 6 0.97 25.02 -9.09
CA PRO A 6 0.88 23.64 -8.67
C PRO A 6 1.39 22.76 -9.82
N LEU A 7 2.47 22.02 -9.56
CA LEU A 7 2.96 20.96 -10.41
C LEU A 7 1.95 19.81 -10.34
N VAL A 8 0.89 19.88 -11.15
CA VAL A 8 -0.03 18.77 -11.37
C VAL A 8 0.63 17.89 -12.43
N LEU A 9 1.14 16.75 -11.97
CA LEU A 9 1.59 15.65 -12.81
C LEU A 9 0.36 15.15 -13.60
N VAL A 10 0.22 15.59 -14.84
CA VAL A 10 -0.76 15.01 -15.78
C VAL A 10 -0.14 13.70 -16.25
N CYS A 11 -0.30 12.64 -15.46
CA CYS A 11 -0.26 11.28 -15.99
C CYS A 11 -1.47 11.15 -16.92
N LEU A 12 -1.21 11.22 -18.22
CA LEU A 12 -2.18 10.90 -19.27
C LEU A 12 -2.36 9.37 -19.27
N MET A 13 -2.97 8.84 -18.22
CA MET A 13 -3.50 7.48 -18.21
C MET A 13 -4.70 7.49 -19.16
N LEU A 14 -4.62 6.72 -20.24
CA LEU A 14 -5.82 6.31 -20.97
C LEU A 14 -6.69 5.50 -20.00
N VAL A 15 -7.57 6.18 -19.28
CA VAL A 15 -8.71 5.56 -18.61
C VAL A 15 -9.59 4.98 -19.71
N PRO A 16 -9.92 3.68 -19.70
CA PRO A 16 -10.96 3.20 -20.59
C PRO A 16 -12.22 4.00 -20.26
N LEU A 17 -12.80 4.69 -21.25
CA LEU A 17 -14.10 5.34 -21.09
C LEU A 17 -15.06 4.31 -20.48
N LEU A 18 -15.39 4.50 -19.20
CA LEU A 18 -16.45 3.79 -18.51
C LEU A 18 -17.69 3.87 -19.39
N SER A 19 -18.00 2.77 -20.06
CA SER A 19 -19.23 2.64 -20.81
C SER A 19 -20.34 2.52 -19.77
N LEU A 20 -20.93 3.65 -19.38
CA LEU A 20 -22.09 3.68 -18.51
C LEU A 20 -23.29 3.05 -19.25
N THR A 21 -23.40 1.73 -19.20
CA THR A 21 -24.72 1.12 -19.24
C THR A 21 -25.38 1.48 -17.91
N ALA A 22 -26.42 2.30 -17.94
CA ALA A 22 -27.22 2.63 -16.77
C ALA A 22 -27.88 1.34 -16.23
N SER A 23 -27.18 0.64 -15.35
CA SER A 23 -27.77 -0.43 -14.55
C SER A 23 -28.80 0.22 -13.63
N ALA A 24 -30.02 -0.32 -13.61
CA ALA A 24 -31.04 0.17 -12.69
C ALA A 24 -30.54 0.03 -11.25
N THR A 25 -30.64 1.10 -10.46
CA THR A 25 -30.26 1.06 -9.04
C THR A 25 -31.06 -0.03 -8.32
N PRO A 26 -30.41 -1.01 -7.67
CA PRO A 26 -31.10 -2.05 -6.93
C PRO A 26 -32.06 -1.48 -5.88
N THR A 27 -33.29 -2.03 -5.87
CA THR A 27 -34.34 -1.71 -4.89
C THR A 27 -34.82 -2.97 -4.20
N LEU A 28 -35.16 -2.86 -2.92
CA LEU A 28 -35.74 -3.94 -2.13
C LEU A 28 -37.06 -3.45 -1.50
N THR A 29 -38.18 -4.09 -1.86
CA THR A 29 -39.48 -3.78 -1.27
C THR A 29 -39.79 -4.78 -0.16
N LEU A 30 -39.97 -4.25 1.06
CA LEU A 30 -40.37 -5.04 2.22
C LEU A 30 -41.89 -4.91 2.40
N GLN A 31 -42.56 -6.05 2.51
CA GLN A 31 -43.98 -6.12 2.82
C GLN A 31 -44.13 -6.43 4.32
N VAL A 32 -44.90 -5.61 5.03
CA VAL A 32 -45.27 -5.89 6.43
C VAL A 32 -46.62 -6.59 6.38
N GLY A 33 -46.68 -7.88 6.71
CA GLY A 33 -47.97 -8.57 6.75
C GLY A 33 -48.68 -8.33 8.07
N THR A 34 -50.01 -8.27 7.97
CA THR A 34 -50.94 -8.00 9.07
C THR A 34 -51.24 -9.24 9.93
N ASP A 35 -50.74 -10.41 9.52
CA ASP A 35 -50.88 -11.68 10.23
C ASP A 35 -49.51 -12.13 10.74
N SER A 36 -49.48 -12.70 11.95
CA SER A 36 -48.31 -13.14 12.72
C SER A 36 -47.45 -14.25 12.06
N THR A 37 -47.50 -14.39 10.73
CA THR A 37 -46.78 -15.40 9.93
C THR A 37 -46.13 -14.87 8.65
N SER A 38 -46.12 -13.56 8.35
CA SER A 38 -45.38 -13.02 7.19
C SER A 38 -43.92 -12.67 7.53
N HIS A 39 -43.00 -13.59 7.23
CA HIS A 39 -41.56 -13.44 7.43
C HIS A 39 -40.87 -12.55 6.38
N ALA A 40 -40.96 -11.22 6.50
CA ALA A 40 -40.05 -10.29 5.81
C ALA A 40 -39.46 -9.21 6.72
N ALA A 41 -40.14 -8.81 7.80
CA ALA A 41 -39.64 -7.81 8.75
C ALA A 41 -38.46 -8.30 9.63
N ASP A 42 -38.27 -9.63 9.74
CA ASP A 42 -37.22 -10.22 10.59
C ASP A 42 -35.99 -10.74 9.82
N GLN A 43 -35.95 -10.58 8.49
CA GLN A 43 -34.81 -11.04 7.69
C GLN A 43 -33.71 -9.97 7.60
N PRO A 44 -32.43 -10.37 7.73
CA PRO A 44 -31.31 -9.45 7.54
C PRO A 44 -31.29 -8.94 6.11
N LEU A 45 -31.13 -7.63 5.94
CA LEU A 45 -31.04 -6.99 4.64
C LEU A 45 -29.82 -7.51 3.87
N PRO A 46 -29.95 -8.03 2.64
CA PRO A 46 -28.80 -8.50 1.88
C PRO A 46 -27.92 -7.33 1.44
N ALA A 47 -26.62 -7.58 1.23
CA ALA A 47 -25.79 -6.66 0.47
C ALA A 47 -25.99 -6.97 -1.03
N PRO A 48 -26.44 -6.00 -1.85
CA PRO A 48 -26.51 -6.19 -3.29
C PRO A 48 -25.11 -6.16 -3.91
N ASP A 49 -24.97 -6.77 -5.09
CA ASP A 49 -23.74 -6.64 -5.88
C ASP A 49 -23.50 -5.17 -6.24
N ALA A 50 -22.28 -4.71 -6.00
CA ALA A 50 -21.91 -3.35 -6.33
C ALA A 50 -21.59 -3.23 -7.84
N PRO A 51 -22.03 -2.15 -8.51
CA PRO A 51 -21.52 -1.81 -9.82
C PRO A 51 -19.98 -1.70 -9.80
N GLU A 52 -19.35 -1.97 -10.93
CA GLU A 52 -17.90 -1.82 -11.09
C GLU A 52 -17.43 -0.44 -10.63
N GLY A 53 -16.33 -0.40 -9.87
CA GLY A 53 -15.75 0.82 -9.32
C GLY A 53 -16.54 1.47 -8.17
N LYS A 54 -17.64 0.85 -7.70
CA LYS A 54 -18.42 1.33 -6.56
C LYS A 54 -18.44 0.36 -5.39
N VAL A 55 -18.71 0.90 -4.21
CA VAL A 55 -18.89 0.14 -2.97
C VAL A 55 -20.28 0.37 -2.40
N PHE A 56 -20.94 -0.69 -1.93
CA PHE A 56 -22.24 -0.60 -1.28
C PHE A 56 -22.11 0.07 0.09
N VAL A 57 -22.90 1.11 0.34
CA VAL A 57 -22.84 1.90 1.60
C VAL A 57 -24.09 1.75 2.46
N GLY A 58 -25.15 1.13 1.96
CA GLY A 58 -26.35 0.85 2.75
C GLY A 58 -27.66 0.98 1.98
N TRP A 59 -28.74 0.63 2.65
CA TRP A 59 -30.11 0.74 2.19
C TRP A 59 -30.72 2.04 2.71
N ALA A 60 -31.24 2.87 1.80
CA ALA A 60 -31.85 4.14 2.12
C ALA A 60 -33.36 4.15 1.87
N ALA A 61 -34.14 4.71 2.80
CA ALA A 61 -35.53 5.08 2.61
C ALA A 61 -35.98 6.13 3.62
N SER A 62 -36.75 7.13 3.19
CA SER A 62 -37.42 8.10 4.08
C SER A 62 -36.54 8.69 5.19
N GLY A 63 -35.29 9.07 4.85
CA GLY A 63 -34.32 9.64 5.81
C GLY A 63 -33.61 8.62 6.70
N VAL A 64 -33.88 7.32 6.54
CA VAL A 64 -33.21 6.22 7.23
C VAL A 64 -32.11 5.64 6.33
N LEU A 65 -30.95 5.34 6.92
CA LEU A 65 -29.88 4.56 6.31
C LEU A 65 -29.58 3.34 7.18
N LEU A 66 -29.67 2.16 6.58
CA LEU A 66 -29.42 0.87 7.23
C LEU A 66 -28.26 0.13 6.57
N PRO A 67 -27.37 -0.52 7.34
CA PRO A 67 -26.31 -1.34 6.77
C PRO A 67 -26.86 -2.65 6.20
N ALA A 68 -26.03 -3.36 5.44
CA ALA A 68 -26.25 -4.78 5.20
C ALA A 68 -26.39 -5.54 6.53
N ASN A 69 -27.18 -6.59 6.52
CA ASN A 69 -27.53 -7.44 7.66
C ASN A 69 -28.32 -6.76 8.79
N ALA A 70 -28.71 -5.50 8.64
CA ALA A 70 -29.68 -4.91 9.55
C ALA A 70 -31.04 -5.58 9.38
N VAL A 71 -31.83 -5.59 10.45
CA VAL A 71 -33.23 -6.04 10.43
C VAL A 71 -34.11 -4.79 10.38
N TYR A 72 -35.06 -4.75 9.45
CA TYR A 72 -35.98 -3.62 9.30
C TYR A 72 -37.22 -3.82 10.16
N SER A 73 -37.38 -3.03 11.21
CA SER A 73 -38.48 -3.16 12.17
C SER A 73 -39.66 -2.19 11.92
N GLY A 74 -39.91 -1.80 10.66
CA GLY A 74 -41.02 -0.89 10.33
C GLY A 74 -42.38 -1.59 10.28
N THR A 75 -43.45 -0.83 10.49
CA THR A 75 -44.84 -1.32 10.51
C THR A 75 -45.58 -1.13 9.19
N GLU A 76 -44.98 -0.41 8.24
CA GLU A 76 -45.57 -0.12 6.93
C GLU A 76 -44.68 -0.68 5.82
N PRO A 77 -45.25 -1.05 4.66
CA PRO A 77 -44.47 -1.41 3.49
C PRO A 77 -43.50 -0.29 3.10
N VAL A 78 -42.26 -0.65 2.80
CA VAL A 78 -41.21 0.30 2.42
C VAL A 78 -40.44 -0.20 1.20
N THR A 79 -40.03 0.72 0.34
CA THR A 79 -39.04 0.45 -0.70
C THR A 79 -37.71 1.06 -0.31
N LEU A 80 -36.74 0.20 -0.07
CA LEU A 80 -35.35 0.56 0.19
C LEU A 80 -34.61 0.69 -1.14
N THR A 81 -33.80 1.73 -1.27
CA THR A 81 -32.91 1.93 -2.43
C THR A 81 -31.48 1.70 -1.99
N ALA A 82 -30.72 0.90 -2.74
CA ALA A 82 -29.31 0.68 -2.46
C ALA A 82 -28.51 1.94 -2.81
N LEU A 83 -27.69 2.40 -1.87
CA LEU A 83 -26.71 3.46 -2.11
C LEU A 83 -25.33 2.86 -2.35
N PHE A 84 -24.63 3.41 -3.33
CA PHE A 84 -23.27 3.04 -3.67
C PHE A 84 -22.43 4.30 -3.78
N VAL A 85 -21.14 4.19 -3.44
CA VAL A 85 -20.17 5.27 -3.64
C VAL A 85 -19.03 4.79 -4.52
N GLY A 86 -18.76 5.51 -5.60
CA GLY A 86 -17.55 5.32 -6.40
C GLY A 86 -16.31 5.69 -5.59
N MET A 87 -15.41 4.72 -5.38
CA MET A 87 -14.16 4.93 -4.67
C MET A 87 -13.03 4.11 -5.28
N GLU A 88 -11.92 4.76 -5.61
CA GLU A 88 -10.73 4.12 -6.17
C GLU A 88 -9.48 4.62 -5.46
N THR A 89 -8.56 3.72 -5.11
CA THR A 89 -7.33 4.08 -4.39
C THR A 89 -6.09 3.67 -5.17
N GLU A 90 -5.20 4.62 -5.38
CA GLU A 90 -3.87 4.40 -5.96
C GLU A 90 -2.77 4.71 -4.94
N GLY A 91 -1.61 4.08 -5.13
CA GLY A 91 -0.44 4.28 -4.30
C GLY A 91 0.72 4.86 -5.11
N GLU A 92 1.45 5.80 -4.52
CA GLU A 92 2.56 6.50 -5.14
C GLU A 92 3.63 6.91 -4.10
N VAL A 93 4.80 7.35 -4.57
CA VAL A 93 5.81 7.96 -3.70
C VAL A 93 5.50 9.44 -3.48
N ARG A 94 5.61 9.85 -2.22
CA ARG A 94 5.49 11.25 -1.79
C ARG A 94 6.87 11.90 -1.76
N LEU A 95 7.06 12.96 -2.53
CA LEU A 95 8.34 13.68 -2.67
C LEU A 95 8.39 15.07 -2.02
N GLY A 96 7.27 15.57 -1.48
CA GLY A 96 7.19 16.86 -0.77
C GLY A 96 7.90 16.87 0.60
N GLU A 97 7.60 17.89 1.45
CA GLU A 97 8.30 18.11 2.74
C GLU A 97 8.37 16.87 3.65
N LYS A 98 7.36 16.01 3.59
CA LYS A 98 7.36 14.70 4.26
C LYS A 98 7.43 13.59 3.22
N LYS A 99 8.63 13.09 2.97
CA LYS A 99 8.88 12.04 1.97
C LYS A 99 8.45 10.66 2.49
N GLY A 100 7.94 9.80 1.61
CA GLY A 100 7.46 8.47 1.96
C GLY A 100 6.51 7.88 0.93
N LEU A 101 5.54 7.08 1.37
CA LEU A 101 4.45 6.59 0.51
C LEU A 101 3.20 7.44 0.71
N ARG A 102 2.46 7.69 -0.36
CA ARG A 102 1.14 8.32 -0.33
C ARG A 102 0.15 7.44 -1.07
N PHE A 103 -1.05 7.37 -0.53
CA PHE A 103 -2.18 6.68 -1.16
C PHE A 103 -3.27 7.71 -1.37
N LEU A 104 -3.70 7.87 -2.61
CA LEU A 104 -4.72 8.82 -3.01
C LEU A 104 -6.00 8.05 -3.29
N THR A 105 -7.11 8.50 -2.71
CA THR A 105 -8.41 7.92 -2.97
C THR A 105 -9.30 8.95 -3.62
N GLU A 106 -9.78 8.65 -4.82
CA GLU A 106 -10.81 9.42 -5.48
C GLU A 106 -12.19 8.95 -5.00
N ILE A 107 -13.07 9.89 -4.68
CA ILE A 107 -14.45 9.64 -4.27
C ILE A 107 -15.38 10.40 -5.21
N ASN A 108 -16.33 9.69 -5.81
CA ASN A 108 -17.34 10.32 -6.66
C ASN A 108 -18.20 11.31 -5.86
N LYS A 109 -18.26 12.56 -6.31
CA LYS A 109 -18.96 13.64 -5.63
C LYS A 109 -20.47 13.44 -5.53
N ALA A 110 -21.10 13.05 -6.64
CA ALA A 110 -22.55 12.89 -6.71
C ALA A 110 -23.01 11.76 -5.79
N ASP A 111 -22.26 10.66 -5.77
CA ASP A 111 -22.55 9.53 -4.88
C ASP A 111 -22.34 9.91 -3.40
N LEU A 112 -21.24 10.61 -3.08
CA LEU A 112 -21.00 11.07 -1.71
C LEU A 112 -22.08 12.05 -1.25
N GLN A 113 -22.51 12.98 -2.11
CA GLN A 113 -23.59 13.91 -1.81
C GLN A 113 -24.93 13.18 -1.59
N ALA A 114 -25.21 12.12 -2.36
CA ALA A 114 -26.38 11.29 -2.15
C ALA A 114 -26.34 10.57 -0.79
N LEU A 115 -25.18 10.07 -0.37
CA LEU A 115 -24.97 9.49 0.97
C LEU A 115 -25.13 10.56 2.07
N GLN A 116 -24.61 11.77 1.84
CA GLN A 116 -24.64 12.87 2.81
C GLN A 116 -26.04 13.38 3.15
N ALA A 117 -27.05 13.07 2.32
CA ALA A 117 -28.45 13.33 2.65
C ALA A 117 -28.96 12.51 3.86
N TYR A 118 -28.25 11.44 4.25
CA TYR A 118 -28.67 10.52 5.31
C TYR A 118 -27.70 10.46 6.50
N THR A 119 -26.43 10.82 6.30
CA THR A 119 -25.38 10.70 7.32
C THR A 119 -24.24 11.69 7.06
N THR A 120 -23.37 11.92 8.04
CA THR A 120 -22.13 12.69 7.85
C THR A 120 -20.96 11.74 8.03
N PRO A 121 -20.45 11.14 6.94
CA PRO A 121 -19.38 10.15 7.06
C PRO A 121 -18.07 10.83 7.48
N ALA A 122 -17.28 10.13 8.28
CA ALA A 122 -15.88 10.47 8.49
C ALA A 122 -15.01 9.77 7.44
N TYR A 123 -13.84 10.33 7.16
CA TYR A 123 -12.98 9.89 6.06
C TYR A 123 -11.57 9.57 6.54
N GLY A 124 -10.90 8.68 5.81
CA GLY A 124 -9.49 8.44 6.02
C GLY A 124 -8.94 7.40 5.06
N THR A 125 -7.70 6.99 5.32
CA THR A 125 -7.03 5.93 4.57
C THR A 125 -6.42 4.94 5.55
N LEU A 126 -6.68 3.66 5.31
CA LEU A 126 -5.98 2.56 5.98
C LEU A 126 -4.79 2.16 5.14
N ILE A 127 -3.63 1.98 5.78
CA ILE A 127 -2.40 1.57 5.12
C ILE A 127 -1.79 0.40 5.89
N ALA A 128 -1.56 -0.71 5.20
CA ALA A 128 -1.04 -1.93 5.81
C ALA A 128 -0.08 -2.67 4.86
N PRO A 129 0.77 -3.55 5.39
CA PRO A 129 1.52 -4.50 4.55
C PRO A 129 0.61 -5.36 3.69
N LEU A 130 1.03 -5.70 2.47
CA LEU A 130 0.27 -6.59 1.57
C LEU A 130 -0.07 -7.93 2.24
N SER A 131 0.85 -8.48 3.04
CA SER A 131 0.61 -9.73 3.77
C SER A 131 -0.54 -9.63 4.79
N TYR A 132 -0.86 -8.44 5.28
CA TYR A 132 -1.99 -8.22 6.18
C TYR A 132 -3.30 -8.18 5.39
N VAL A 133 -3.28 -7.53 4.23
CA VAL A 133 -4.43 -7.48 3.31
C VAL A 133 -4.79 -8.88 2.83
N GLN A 134 -3.80 -9.68 2.44
CA GLN A 134 -3.99 -11.08 2.04
C GLN A 134 -4.57 -11.92 3.19
N ALA A 135 -4.04 -11.77 4.41
CA ALA A 135 -4.58 -12.46 5.58
C ALA A 135 -6.02 -12.04 5.92
N ALA A 136 -6.41 -10.81 5.60
CA ALA A 136 -7.76 -10.27 5.74
C ALA A 136 -8.68 -10.58 4.54
N GLY A 137 -8.29 -11.50 3.66
CA GLY A 137 -9.12 -11.92 2.52
C GLY A 137 -9.21 -10.89 1.39
N GLY A 138 -8.22 -10.00 1.26
CA GLY A 138 -8.21 -8.96 0.23
C GLY A 138 -8.95 -7.68 0.61
N VAL A 139 -9.49 -7.59 1.84
CA VAL A 139 -10.25 -6.43 2.32
C VAL A 139 -9.44 -5.65 3.35
N LEU A 140 -9.33 -4.33 3.17
CA LEU A 140 -8.59 -3.46 4.07
C LEU A 140 -9.54 -2.61 4.93
N THR A 141 -10.15 -3.25 5.93
CA THR A 141 -10.95 -2.58 6.98
C THR A 141 -10.47 -2.97 8.37
N PRO A 142 -10.75 -2.18 9.42
CA PRO A 142 -10.32 -2.51 10.78
C PRO A 142 -10.88 -3.85 11.26
N ALA A 143 -12.14 -4.16 10.90
CA ALA A 143 -12.80 -5.41 11.26
C ALA A 143 -12.15 -6.63 10.56
N ALA A 144 -11.85 -6.54 9.27
CA ALA A 144 -11.20 -7.62 8.52
C ALA A 144 -9.77 -7.88 9.04
N LEU A 145 -9.01 -6.81 9.31
CA LEU A 145 -7.67 -6.92 9.91
C LEU A 145 -7.72 -7.52 11.32
N ALA A 146 -8.67 -7.11 12.15
CA ALA A 146 -8.84 -7.66 13.50
C ALA A 146 -9.21 -9.16 13.46
N ALA A 147 -10.11 -9.58 12.57
CA ALA A 147 -10.45 -10.98 12.36
C ALA A 147 -9.24 -11.82 11.91
N ALA A 148 -8.31 -11.22 11.15
CA ALA A 148 -7.04 -11.82 10.75
C ALA A 148 -5.92 -11.71 11.80
N GLY A 149 -6.21 -11.20 13.01
CA GLY A 149 -5.23 -11.02 14.08
C GLY A 149 -4.16 -9.97 13.78
N LYS A 150 -4.45 -8.99 12.90
CA LYS A 150 -3.53 -7.93 12.48
C LYS A 150 -3.91 -6.60 13.12
N SER A 151 -3.03 -6.05 13.94
CA SER A 151 -3.25 -4.77 14.64
C SER A 151 -2.24 -3.67 14.32
N LYS A 152 -1.15 -3.99 13.62
CA LYS A 152 -0.08 -3.04 13.27
C LYS A 152 -0.27 -2.47 11.86
N TYR A 153 -1.29 -1.64 11.69
CA TYR A 153 -1.55 -0.88 10.48
C TYR A 153 -1.64 0.62 10.82
N LEU A 154 -1.54 1.47 9.81
CA LEU A 154 -1.72 2.90 9.95
C LEU A 154 -3.15 3.29 9.53
N GLU A 155 -3.80 4.11 10.35
CA GLU A 155 -5.04 4.79 10.00
C GLU A 155 -4.75 6.28 9.91
N ALA A 156 -4.75 6.81 8.69
CA ALA A 156 -4.58 8.24 8.43
C ALA A 156 -5.97 8.87 8.28
N LYS A 157 -6.49 9.45 9.37
CA LYS A 157 -7.77 10.17 9.36
C LYS A 157 -7.64 11.47 8.57
N ALA A 158 -8.68 11.82 7.83
CA ALA A 158 -8.73 13.01 7.00
C ALA A 158 -9.85 13.94 7.48
N ASP A 159 -9.47 15.16 7.85
CA ASP A 159 -10.42 16.22 8.21
C ASP A 159 -10.87 17.03 6.98
N THR A 160 -10.09 16.99 5.90
CA THR A 160 -10.33 17.73 4.65
C THR A 160 -9.87 16.91 3.45
N PHE A 161 -10.41 17.22 2.27
CA PHE A 161 -9.93 16.67 1.00
C PHE A 161 -8.63 17.34 0.57
N LEU A 162 -7.71 16.56 0.02
CA LEU A 162 -6.45 17.05 -0.54
C LEU A 162 -6.69 17.91 -1.78
N ALA A 163 -7.62 17.48 -2.63
CA ALA A 163 -7.98 18.16 -3.87
C ALA A 163 -9.44 17.88 -4.23
N GLU A 164 -9.94 18.68 -5.17
CA GLU A 164 -11.31 18.64 -5.64
C GLU A 164 -11.32 18.96 -7.14
N THR A 165 -12.01 18.14 -7.95
CA THR A 165 -12.31 18.41 -9.36
C THR A 165 -13.83 18.57 -9.53
N ASP A 166 -14.35 18.73 -10.74
CA ASP A 166 -15.80 18.83 -10.94
C ASP A 166 -16.56 17.56 -10.52
N THR A 167 -15.92 16.39 -10.60
CA THR A 167 -16.59 15.09 -10.43
C THR A 167 -16.10 14.28 -9.23
N VAL A 168 -14.91 14.55 -8.70
CA VAL A 168 -14.32 13.78 -7.59
C VAL A 168 -13.76 14.65 -6.47
N TYR A 169 -13.81 14.11 -5.26
CA TYR A 169 -12.98 14.54 -4.13
C TYR A 169 -11.78 13.61 -4.00
N VAL A 170 -10.62 14.16 -3.63
CA VAL A 170 -9.40 13.36 -3.42
C VAL A 170 -9.03 13.36 -1.94
N LEU A 171 -8.99 12.18 -1.33
CA LEU A 171 -8.42 11.94 -0.01
C LEU A 171 -6.96 11.50 -0.13
N SER A 172 -6.17 11.74 0.91
CA SER A 172 -4.80 11.23 0.97
C SER A 172 -4.43 10.66 2.32
N GLY A 173 -3.90 9.44 2.32
CA GLY A 173 -3.15 8.86 3.43
C GLY A 173 -1.67 8.85 3.11
N SER A 174 -0.80 8.95 4.11
CA SER A 174 0.64 8.81 3.86
C SER A 174 1.37 8.11 4.98
N VAL A 175 2.34 7.28 4.62
CA VAL A 175 3.38 6.77 5.52
C VAL A 175 4.62 7.60 5.28
N VAL A 176 5.05 8.32 6.31
CA VAL A 176 6.25 9.16 6.27
C VAL A 176 7.32 8.56 7.16
N SER A 177 8.59 8.85 6.88
CA SER A 177 9.71 8.38 7.69
C SER A 177 9.77 6.85 7.83
N LEU A 178 9.54 6.13 6.73
CA LEU A 178 9.74 4.67 6.67
C LEU A 178 11.16 4.33 7.13
N LEU A 179 11.26 3.36 8.04
CA LEU A 179 12.54 2.84 8.49
C LEU A 179 13.16 1.98 7.39
N ALA A 180 14.48 1.97 7.28
CA ALA A 180 15.19 1.26 6.21
C ALA A 180 14.84 -0.24 6.11
N LYS A 181 14.63 -0.90 7.26
CA LYS A 181 14.16 -2.30 7.33
C LYS A 181 12.81 -2.58 6.64
N ASN A 182 12.04 -1.52 6.36
CA ASN A 182 10.72 -1.61 5.74
C ASN A 182 10.74 -1.21 4.25
N TYR A 183 11.88 -0.82 3.67
CA TYR A 183 11.92 -0.34 2.29
C TYR A 183 11.59 -1.41 1.24
N LYS A 184 11.84 -2.70 1.53
CA LYS A 184 11.43 -3.83 0.66
C LYS A 184 10.05 -4.38 0.97
N GLN A 185 9.39 -3.87 2.01
CA GLN A 185 8.06 -4.33 2.35
C GLN A 185 7.04 -3.73 1.40
N SER A 186 6.13 -4.56 0.88
CA SER A 186 5.02 -4.11 0.04
C SER A 186 3.88 -3.57 0.91
N TYR A 187 3.35 -2.40 0.54
CA TYR A 187 2.26 -1.74 1.23
C TYR A 187 1.06 -1.51 0.31
N CYS A 188 -0.14 -1.67 0.84
CA CYS A 188 -1.38 -1.29 0.18
C CYS A 188 -2.09 -0.20 1.00
N GLY A 189 -2.83 0.66 0.31
CA GLY A 189 -3.71 1.64 0.92
C GLY A 189 -5.16 1.45 0.45
N ALA A 190 -6.11 1.80 1.29
CA ALA A 190 -7.53 1.89 0.92
C ALA A 190 -8.15 3.10 1.62
N GLY A 191 -8.70 4.03 0.83
CA GLY A 191 -9.54 5.08 1.40
C GLY A 191 -10.84 4.49 1.93
N TYR A 192 -11.37 5.07 3.01
CA TYR A 192 -12.58 4.59 3.64
C TYR A 192 -13.54 5.73 3.98
N LEU A 193 -14.82 5.35 4.07
CA LEU A 193 -15.89 6.09 4.71
C LEU A 193 -16.26 5.36 6.00
N GLN A 194 -16.25 6.08 7.12
CA GLN A 194 -16.85 5.61 8.37
C GLN A 194 -18.26 6.16 8.44
N ILE A 195 -19.25 5.28 8.34
CA ILE A 195 -20.67 5.62 8.24
C ILE A 195 -21.36 5.30 9.56
N SER A 196 -22.04 6.29 10.13
CA SER A 196 -22.98 6.08 11.23
C SER A 196 -24.39 5.91 10.68
N TYR A 197 -25.00 4.76 10.97
CA TYR A 197 -26.31 4.36 10.48
C TYR A 197 -27.41 4.76 11.48
N THR A 198 -28.66 4.82 10.99
CA THR A 198 -29.80 5.24 11.81
C THR A 198 -30.09 4.29 12.97
N ASN A 199 -29.71 3.02 12.85
CA ASN A 199 -29.83 2.02 13.93
C ASN A 199 -28.72 2.13 15.01
N GLY A 200 -27.87 3.17 14.96
CA GLY A 200 -26.78 3.41 15.89
C GLY A 200 -25.50 2.62 15.59
N GLN A 201 -25.50 1.72 14.61
CA GLN A 201 -24.30 1.01 14.19
C GLN A 201 -23.36 1.94 13.43
N THR A 202 -22.08 1.59 13.41
CA THR A 202 -21.08 2.26 12.59
C THR A 202 -20.28 1.23 11.81
N ALA A 203 -20.01 1.49 10.55
CA ALA A 203 -19.19 0.60 9.72
C ALA A 203 -18.14 1.38 8.91
N TYR A 204 -17.06 0.69 8.57
CA TYR A 204 -16.09 1.14 7.59
C TYR A 204 -16.46 0.55 6.24
N VAL A 205 -16.70 1.42 5.25
CA VAL A 205 -16.79 1.03 3.84
C VAL A 205 -15.51 1.53 3.18
N ALA A 206 -14.68 0.61 2.69
CA ALA A 206 -13.39 0.93 2.11
C ALA A 206 -13.42 0.68 0.60
N ALA A 207 -12.66 1.48 -0.15
CA ALA A 207 -12.32 1.19 -1.53
C ALA A 207 -11.59 -0.16 -1.64
N THR A 208 -11.54 -0.71 -2.85
CA THR A 208 -10.60 -1.79 -3.17
C THR A 208 -9.19 -1.35 -2.80
N PRO A 209 -8.40 -2.19 -2.08
CA PRO A 209 -7.03 -1.84 -1.76
C PRO A 209 -6.24 -1.57 -3.04
N SER A 210 -5.37 -0.56 -3.00
CA SER A 210 -4.47 -0.23 -4.10
C SER A 210 -3.59 -1.41 -4.49
N ALA A 211 -3.02 -1.35 -5.70
CA ALA A 211 -1.84 -2.14 -6.01
C ALA A 211 -0.76 -1.94 -4.94
N ALA A 212 0.01 -3.00 -4.69
CA ALA A 212 1.04 -2.97 -3.67
C ALA A 212 2.21 -2.08 -4.12
N VAL A 213 2.60 -1.14 -3.28
CA VAL A 213 3.74 -0.24 -3.51
C VAL A 213 4.91 -0.73 -2.65
N ILE A 214 6.04 -0.97 -3.29
CA ILE A 214 7.30 -1.31 -2.62
C ILE A 214 8.20 -0.06 -2.71
N PRO A 215 8.59 0.55 -1.56
CA PRO A 215 9.44 1.74 -1.56
C PRO A 215 10.74 1.56 -2.34
N TYR A 216 11.39 0.40 -2.22
CA TYR A 216 12.62 0.07 -2.92
C TYR A 216 12.43 0.04 -4.44
N ASP A 217 11.48 -0.75 -4.94
CA ASP A 217 11.23 -0.85 -6.39
C ASP A 217 10.81 0.49 -6.99
N THR A 218 10.04 1.27 -6.24
CA THR A 218 9.65 2.62 -6.69
C THR A 218 10.86 3.55 -6.73
N ALA A 219 11.74 3.48 -5.74
CA ALA A 219 12.98 4.26 -5.73
C ALA A 219 13.95 3.82 -6.84
N LEU A 220 14.02 2.52 -7.13
CA LEU A 220 14.85 1.94 -8.19
C LEU A 220 14.38 2.45 -9.56
N SER A 221 13.08 2.32 -9.83
CA SER A 221 12.46 2.82 -11.05
C SER A 221 12.67 4.33 -11.20
N ALA A 222 12.35 5.12 -10.17
CA ALA A 222 12.49 6.57 -10.22
C ALA A 222 13.96 7.05 -10.33
N HIS A 223 14.89 6.33 -9.72
CA HIS A 223 16.32 6.65 -9.83
C HIS A 223 16.87 6.29 -11.22
N GLY A 224 16.39 5.20 -11.83
CA GLY A 224 16.75 4.77 -13.19
C GLY A 224 16.12 5.60 -14.31
N ASP A 225 15.06 6.36 -14.02
CA ASP A 225 14.29 7.15 -14.99
C ASP A 225 15.05 8.39 -15.46
N ARG A 226 15.91 8.17 -16.46
CA ARG A 226 16.81 9.17 -17.03
C ARG A 226 16.99 9.02 -18.53
N THR A 227 17.07 10.14 -19.23
CA THR A 227 17.30 10.22 -20.68
C THR A 227 18.54 11.04 -21.00
N GLU A 228 19.14 10.84 -22.19
CA GLU A 228 20.29 11.63 -22.64
C GLU A 228 19.89 13.05 -23.07
N THR A 229 18.65 13.24 -23.50
CA THR A 229 18.12 14.49 -24.02
C THR A 229 16.89 14.93 -23.23
N ALA A 230 16.82 16.22 -22.89
CA ALA A 230 15.64 16.80 -22.25
C ALA A 230 14.38 16.62 -23.10
N ASP A 231 13.26 16.32 -22.44
CA ASP A 231 11.94 16.26 -23.05
C ASP A 231 10.88 16.86 -22.10
N ALA A 232 9.59 16.70 -22.44
CA ALA A 232 8.50 17.27 -21.66
C ALA A 232 8.38 16.71 -20.23
N THR A 233 8.89 15.50 -19.99
CA THR A 233 8.85 14.81 -18.69
C THR A 233 10.21 14.80 -18.00
N HIS A 234 11.32 14.75 -18.74
CA HIS A 234 12.70 14.75 -18.26
C HIS A 234 13.29 16.16 -18.30
N ILE A 235 12.81 17.02 -17.41
CA ILE A 235 13.14 18.46 -17.44
C ILE A 235 14.35 18.83 -16.58
N HIS A 236 14.79 17.96 -15.67
CA HIS A 236 15.85 18.27 -14.72
C HIS A 236 17.18 17.65 -15.14
N GLN A 237 18.20 18.47 -15.42
CA GLN A 237 19.56 17.97 -15.69
C GLN A 237 20.21 17.48 -14.39
N VAL A 238 20.65 16.22 -14.39
CA VAL A 238 21.26 15.51 -13.26
C VAL A 238 22.50 14.76 -13.74
N GLY A 239 23.68 15.34 -13.50
CA GLY A 239 24.92 14.86 -14.10
C GLY A 239 24.95 15.11 -15.61
N ASP A 240 25.18 14.05 -16.38
CA ASP A 240 25.22 14.05 -17.85
C ASP A 240 23.86 13.69 -18.50
N ARG A 241 22.81 13.45 -17.70
CA ARG A 241 21.48 13.03 -18.16
C ARG A 241 20.37 13.94 -17.64
N TYR A 242 19.15 13.71 -18.10
CA TYR A 242 17.93 14.40 -17.67
C TYR A 242 16.99 13.44 -16.95
N SER A 243 16.25 13.91 -15.95
CA SER A 243 15.31 13.12 -15.13
C SER A 243 14.01 13.89 -14.90
N PRO A 244 12.88 13.22 -14.64
CA PRO A 244 11.66 13.87 -14.16
C PRO A 244 11.81 14.39 -12.73
N TYR A 245 12.83 13.92 -12.02
CA TYR A 245 13.08 14.23 -10.62
C TYR A 245 14.27 15.18 -10.49
N THR A 246 14.18 16.09 -9.52
CA THR A 246 15.28 16.97 -9.13
C THR A 246 16.43 16.16 -8.51
N ALA A 247 17.64 16.75 -8.48
CA ALA A 247 18.79 16.13 -7.80
C ALA A 247 18.52 15.83 -6.31
N GLU A 248 17.68 16.62 -5.64
CA GLU A 248 17.32 16.37 -4.24
C GLU A 248 16.39 15.14 -4.08
N GLU A 249 15.42 14.99 -4.97
CA GLU A 249 14.51 13.85 -4.99
C GLU A 249 15.26 12.56 -5.36
N LEU A 250 16.14 12.62 -6.35
CA LEU A 250 17.03 11.52 -6.68
C LEU A 250 17.90 11.12 -5.49
N ARG A 251 18.45 12.08 -4.74
CA ARG A 251 19.19 11.77 -3.51
C ARG A 251 18.32 11.07 -2.46
N TYR A 252 17.04 11.41 -2.35
CA TYR A 252 16.12 10.69 -1.48
C TYR A 252 15.94 9.23 -1.94
N PHE A 253 15.74 9.01 -3.24
CA PHE A 253 15.69 7.66 -3.80
C PHE A 253 17.01 6.89 -3.58
N SER A 254 18.16 7.51 -3.82
CA SER A 254 19.47 6.90 -3.54
C SER A 254 19.64 6.53 -2.06
N ASN A 255 19.03 7.27 -1.13
CA ASN A 255 19.04 6.93 0.30
C ASN A 255 18.16 5.71 0.61
N ILE A 256 17.01 5.56 -0.06
CA ILE A 256 16.20 4.34 0.03
C ILE A 256 16.99 3.15 -0.49
N LEU A 257 17.55 3.29 -1.70
CA LEU A 257 18.35 2.23 -2.34
C LEU A 257 19.59 1.86 -1.52
N SER A 258 20.27 2.86 -0.93
CA SER A 258 21.41 2.63 -0.04
C SER A 258 21.04 2.02 1.30
N GLY A 259 19.81 2.21 1.74
CA GLY A 259 19.25 1.60 2.95
C GLY A 259 18.76 0.17 2.70
N CYS A 260 18.94 -0.37 1.50
CA CYS A 260 18.68 -1.76 1.17
C CYS A 260 19.98 -2.42 0.73
N VAL A 261 20.12 -3.69 1.10
CA VAL A 261 21.28 -4.48 0.73
C VAL A 261 20.78 -5.83 0.26
N ASP A 262 21.14 -6.20 -0.98
CA ASP A 262 21.03 -7.56 -1.48
C ASP A 262 22.41 -8.18 -1.59
N LEU A 263 22.55 -9.39 -1.07
CA LEU A 263 23.68 -10.25 -1.39
C LEU A 263 23.18 -11.28 -2.41
N SER A 264 23.63 -11.20 -3.65
CA SER A 264 23.43 -12.29 -4.59
C SER A 264 24.65 -13.22 -4.51
N TYR A 265 24.46 -14.45 -4.01
CA TYR A 265 25.45 -15.51 -4.09
C TYR A 265 25.09 -16.45 -5.23
N TRP A 266 25.93 -16.50 -6.27
CA TRP A 266 25.88 -17.57 -7.27
C TRP A 266 26.95 -18.60 -6.89
N MET A 267 26.57 -19.88 -6.81
CA MET A 267 27.46 -21.02 -6.57
C MET A 267 28.54 -21.26 -7.66
N SER A 268 28.75 -20.29 -8.56
CA SER A 268 29.89 -20.27 -9.48
C SER A 268 30.84 -19.17 -9.01
N SER A 269 32.05 -19.52 -8.55
CA SER A 269 33.35 -18.77 -8.54
C SER A 269 33.40 -17.23 -8.73
N LYS A 270 32.34 -16.48 -8.46
CA LYS A 270 32.17 -15.06 -8.76
C LYS A 270 32.09 -14.28 -7.44
N PRO A 271 32.60 -13.03 -7.43
CA PRO A 271 32.59 -12.18 -6.24
C PRO A 271 31.17 -11.99 -5.70
N ILE A 272 31.05 -11.95 -4.37
CA ILE A 272 29.83 -11.47 -3.72
C ILE A 272 29.59 -10.05 -4.23
N THR A 273 28.45 -9.87 -4.87
CA THR A 273 28.08 -8.57 -5.41
C THR A 273 27.10 -7.94 -4.44
N LEU A 274 27.48 -6.78 -3.93
CA LEU A 274 26.64 -5.90 -3.15
C LEU A 274 25.95 -4.95 -4.12
N GLU A 275 24.64 -5.06 -4.25
CA GLU A 275 23.85 -4.06 -4.99
C GLU A 275 23.50 -2.90 -4.06
N ARG A 276 23.92 -1.69 -4.45
CA ARG A 276 23.61 -0.46 -3.72
C ARG A 276 23.37 0.67 -4.71
N ALA A 277 22.17 1.23 -4.73
CA ALA A 277 21.85 2.41 -5.54
C ALA A 277 22.31 2.31 -7.01
N ASP A 278 22.01 1.18 -7.65
CA ASP A 278 22.35 0.84 -9.04
C ASP A 278 23.85 0.59 -9.32
N ALA A 279 24.67 0.53 -8.27
CA ALA A 279 26.07 0.13 -8.37
C ALA A 279 26.26 -1.30 -7.86
N TYR A 280 26.87 -2.14 -8.70
CA TYR A 280 27.38 -3.45 -8.31
C TYR A 280 28.77 -3.27 -7.70
N HIS A 281 28.85 -3.34 -6.38
CA HIS A 281 30.13 -3.39 -5.69
C HIS A 281 30.54 -4.85 -5.53
N GLN A 282 31.57 -5.26 -6.27
CA GLN A 282 32.19 -6.56 -6.04
C GLN A 282 33.02 -6.48 -4.77
N LEU A 283 32.60 -7.23 -3.75
CA LEU A 283 33.35 -7.34 -2.51
C LEU A 283 34.19 -8.62 -2.55
N PRO A 284 35.51 -8.54 -2.31
CA PRO A 284 36.32 -9.73 -2.14
C PRO A 284 35.81 -10.50 -0.92
N TYR A 285 35.79 -11.81 -1.03
CA TYR A 285 35.39 -12.67 0.06
C TYR A 285 36.27 -13.91 0.12
N THR A 286 36.37 -14.51 1.30
CA THR A 286 36.92 -15.84 1.50
C THR A 286 35.83 -16.75 2.04
N ALA A 287 35.67 -17.92 1.44
CA ALA A 287 34.80 -18.97 1.94
C ALA A 287 35.62 -19.99 2.73
N THR A 288 35.19 -20.28 3.95
CA THR A 288 35.76 -21.37 4.76
C THR A 288 34.64 -22.30 5.19
N PHE A 289 34.80 -23.59 4.91
CA PHE A 289 33.89 -24.62 5.36
C PHE A 289 34.25 -25.03 6.79
N ASP A 290 33.29 -24.91 7.70
CA ASP A 290 33.38 -25.35 9.08
C ASP A 290 32.78 -26.76 9.18
N ASN A 291 33.67 -27.76 9.16
CA ASN A 291 33.34 -29.18 9.24
C ASN A 291 32.56 -29.56 10.52
N GLU A 292 32.76 -28.83 11.63
CA GLU A 292 32.13 -29.19 12.91
C GLU A 292 30.66 -28.78 12.97
N SER A 293 30.29 -27.75 12.21
CA SER A 293 28.92 -27.21 12.21
C SER A 293 28.20 -27.36 10.87
N GLU A 294 28.83 -28.06 9.91
CA GLU A 294 28.35 -28.27 8.53
C GLU A 294 27.89 -26.95 7.91
N SER A 295 28.74 -25.93 8.01
CA SER A 295 28.38 -24.58 7.59
C SER A 295 29.49 -23.94 6.79
N VAL A 296 29.09 -23.05 5.89
CA VAL A 296 30.01 -22.20 5.16
C VAL A 296 30.04 -20.84 5.86
N VAL A 297 31.24 -20.37 6.17
CA VAL A 297 31.50 -19.01 6.63
C VAL A 297 32.05 -18.21 5.46
N LEU A 298 31.29 -17.23 4.99
CA LEU A 298 31.76 -16.23 4.02
C LEU A 298 32.28 -15.02 4.77
N THR A 299 33.58 -14.75 4.69
CA THR A 299 34.16 -13.50 5.21
C THR A 299 34.28 -12.52 4.07
N VAL A 300 33.43 -11.49 4.07
CA VAL A 300 33.43 -10.39 3.10
C VAL A 300 34.33 -9.29 3.62
N THR A 301 35.28 -8.83 2.79
CA THR A 301 36.19 -7.74 3.14
C THR A 301 35.82 -6.48 2.39
N ALA A 302 35.52 -5.43 3.12
CA ALA A 302 35.26 -4.10 2.61
C ALA A 302 36.55 -3.42 2.11
N GLY A 303 36.45 -2.64 1.04
CA GLY A 303 37.50 -1.70 0.65
C GLY A 303 37.73 -0.62 1.72
N SER A 304 38.79 0.19 1.57
CA SER A 304 39.16 1.24 2.54
C SER A 304 38.03 2.21 2.89
N ASP A 305 37.12 2.41 1.93
CA ASP A 305 36.08 3.43 1.92
C ASP A 305 34.73 2.90 2.44
N PHE A 306 34.66 1.63 2.86
CA PHE A 306 33.44 0.98 3.29
C PHE A 306 33.62 0.32 4.67
N ARG A 307 32.57 0.40 5.51
CA ARG A 307 32.50 -0.33 6.78
C ARG A 307 31.12 -0.97 6.94
N PHE A 308 31.12 -2.24 7.30
CA PHE A 308 29.99 -2.95 7.86
C PHE A 308 29.68 -2.39 9.24
N ASP A 309 28.46 -1.90 9.44
CA ASP A 309 27.97 -1.52 10.75
C ASP A 309 26.76 -2.38 11.15
N LYS A 310 26.33 -2.23 12.40
CA LYS A 310 25.20 -2.99 12.96
C LYS A 310 23.90 -2.74 12.19
N HIS A 311 23.70 -1.56 11.62
CA HIS A 311 22.51 -1.22 10.85
C HIS A 311 22.52 -1.92 9.50
N PHE A 312 23.65 -1.88 8.80
CA PHE A 312 23.89 -2.62 7.56
C PHE A 312 23.68 -4.12 7.71
N CYS A 313 24.16 -4.72 8.81
CA CYS A 313 23.97 -6.14 9.08
C CYS A 313 22.51 -6.50 9.36
N GLN A 314 21.77 -5.61 10.04
CA GLN A 314 20.33 -5.80 10.23
C GLN A 314 19.58 -5.73 8.89
N LEU A 315 19.96 -4.82 7.99
CA LEU A 315 19.38 -4.72 6.65
C LEU A 315 19.63 -5.98 5.81
N LEU A 316 20.82 -6.57 5.92
CA LEU A 316 21.13 -7.86 5.29
C LEU A 316 20.28 -9.01 5.81
N LEU A 317 20.10 -9.11 7.13
CA LEU A 317 19.23 -10.12 7.74
C LEU A 317 17.78 -9.92 7.31
N ASP A 318 17.28 -8.69 7.36
CA ASP A 318 15.90 -8.36 7.02
C ASP A 318 15.60 -8.59 5.53
N GLY A 319 16.58 -8.38 4.64
CA GLY A 319 16.47 -8.68 3.20
C GLY A 319 16.39 -10.18 2.91
N TYR A 320 17.25 -10.99 3.52
CA TYR A 320 17.32 -12.44 3.25
C TYR A 320 16.20 -13.26 3.90
N LEU A 321 15.68 -12.81 5.06
CA LEU A 321 14.62 -13.53 5.78
C LEU A 321 13.25 -13.46 5.07
N THR A 322 13.14 -12.71 3.97
CA THR A 322 11.87 -12.52 3.24
C THR A 322 11.78 -13.24 1.90
N SER A 323 12.91 -13.66 1.30
CA SER A 323 12.90 -14.18 -0.07
C SER A 323 12.91 -15.70 -0.20
N ASP A 324 13.47 -16.46 0.73
CA ASP A 324 13.49 -17.93 0.65
C ASP A 324 13.69 -18.52 2.05
N GLY A 325 13.27 -19.76 2.30
CA GLY A 325 13.24 -20.44 3.62
C GLY A 325 14.60 -20.69 4.33
N TRP A 326 15.57 -19.78 4.20
CA TRP A 326 16.89 -19.79 4.82
C TRP A 326 16.78 -19.59 6.33
N ASN A 327 16.64 -20.70 7.05
CA ASN A 327 16.67 -20.69 8.51
C ASN A 327 18.11 -20.45 9.02
N LYS A 328 18.31 -19.25 9.60
CA LYS A 328 19.45 -18.83 10.47
C LYS A 328 20.77 -18.52 9.75
N LEU A 329 20.81 -17.37 9.09
CA LEU A 329 22.05 -16.64 8.85
C LEU A 329 22.57 -16.04 10.17
N ASN A 330 23.79 -16.40 10.58
CA ASN A 330 24.49 -15.69 11.65
C ASN A 330 25.47 -14.70 11.01
N LEU A 331 25.29 -13.42 11.31
CA LEU A 331 26.20 -12.36 10.87
C LEU A 331 27.10 -11.92 12.03
N THR A 332 28.40 -11.89 11.79
CA THR A 332 29.40 -11.35 12.72
C THR A 332 30.21 -10.25 12.03
N VAL A 333 30.27 -9.07 12.62
CA VAL A 333 31.09 -7.96 12.13
C VAL A 333 32.43 -7.98 12.85
N GLY A 334 33.53 -7.91 12.09
CA GLY A 334 34.88 -7.78 12.65
C GLY A 334 35.06 -6.48 13.42
N GLU A 335 36.00 -6.45 14.37
CA GLU A 335 36.20 -5.29 15.27
C GLU A 335 36.52 -3.99 14.53
N ASP A 336 37.13 -4.07 13.34
CA ASP A 336 37.44 -2.92 12.50
C ASP A 336 36.24 -2.45 11.67
N GLY A 337 35.13 -3.19 11.68
CA GLY A 337 33.95 -2.96 10.85
C GLY A 337 34.22 -3.16 9.37
N ARG A 338 35.34 -3.77 8.95
CA ARG A 338 35.67 -3.98 7.53
C ARG A 338 35.53 -5.42 7.10
N THR A 339 35.22 -6.32 8.03
CA THR A 339 34.91 -7.71 7.75
C THR A 339 33.51 -8.06 8.20
N LEU A 340 32.78 -8.78 7.35
CA LEU A 340 31.49 -9.39 7.68
C LEU A 340 31.61 -10.89 7.46
N ALA A 341 31.47 -11.67 8.54
CA ALA A 341 31.35 -13.11 8.47
C ALA A 341 29.88 -13.50 8.41
N VAL A 342 29.50 -14.23 7.36
CA VAL A 342 28.16 -14.77 7.16
C VAL A 342 28.25 -16.28 7.31
N LYS A 343 27.68 -16.84 8.39
CA LYS A 343 27.61 -18.28 8.62
C LYS A 343 26.23 -18.78 8.23
N TYR A 344 26.17 -19.69 7.25
CA TYR A 344 24.96 -20.40 6.87
C TYR A 344 25.21 -21.91 6.89
N ARG A 345 24.25 -22.68 7.38
CA ARG A 345 24.32 -24.14 7.35
C ARG A 345 24.02 -24.60 5.93
N GLU A 346 24.91 -25.40 5.35
CA GLU A 346 24.64 -26.02 4.06
C GLU A 346 23.50 -27.03 4.27
N PHE A 347 22.47 -27.00 3.42
CA PHE A 347 21.53 -28.11 3.36
C PHE A 347 22.30 -29.28 2.78
N THR A 348 22.66 -30.24 3.62
CA THR A 348 22.82 -31.63 3.17
C THR A 348 21.42 -32.10 2.73
N ASP A 349 21.31 -32.34 1.42
CA ASP A 349 20.24 -33.05 0.71
C ASP A 349 18.92 -32.29 0.42
N LEU A 350 18.87 -31.68 -0.77
CA LEU A 350 17.71 -31.80 -1.65
C LEU A 350 17.92 -33.06 -2.51
N GLU A 351 17.41 -34.20 -2.04
CA GLU A 351 16.87 -35.24 -2.93
C GLU A 351 15.41 -34.93 -3.26
#